data_AF-G0QGP4-F1
#
_entry.id   AF-G0QGP4-F1
#
_cell.length_a   1.000
_cell.length_b   1.000
_cell.length_c   1.000
_cell.angle_alpha   90.00
_cell.angle_beta   90.00
_cell.angle_gamma   90.00
#
_symmetry.space_group_name_H-M   'P 1'
#
loop_
_entity.id
_entity.type
_entity.pdbx_description
1 polymer ?
#
loop_
_entity_poly.entity_id
_entity_poly.type
_entity_poly.pdbx_seq_one_letter_code
_entity_poly.pdbx_strand_id
1 'polypeptide(L)'
;MSDQKGDVGPVKNVSDLKESDRILFGDRATPLEVEETKEDEAVVKGPNGGEYLLYDEEDAKHPLVAKPGNKRYASYAEDLRRVGEWVKKDDKIWRHTGTDAVISLVENEAGFWTLKTQRFDENLDVPKYGFSSFEKAEDKVQKVLNDSPEG
;
A
#
# COMPACT_ATOMS: atom_id res chain seq x y z
N MET A 1 -17.17 9.32 -14.57
CA MET A 1 -15.99 8.43 -14.59
C MET A 1 -16.06 7.59 -13.34
N SER A 2 -16.26 6.28 -13.49
CA SER A 2 -16.43 5.39 -12.35
C SER A 2 -15.10 5.27 -11.62
N ASP A 3 -15.04 5.71 -10.36
CA ASP A 3 -13.96 5.36 -9.45
C ASP A 3 -14.02 3.84 -9.27
N GLN A 4 -13.22 3.09 -10.04
CA GLN A 4 -12.99 1.69 -9.75
C GLN A 4 -12.33 1.61 -8.37
N LYS A 5 -13.08 1.14 -7.37
CA LYS A 5 -12.48 0.70 -6.11
C LYS A 5 -11.53 -0.44 -6.45
N GLY A 6 -10.26 -0.30 -6.07
CA GLY A 6 -9.27 -1.37 -6.17
C GLY A 6 -9.75 -2.61 -5.42
N ASP A 7 -9.35 -3.78 -5.91
CA ASP A 7 -9.69 -5.08 -5.33
C ASP A 7 -8.80 -5.33 -4.10
N VAL A 8 -9.14 -4.68 -2.98
CA VAL A 8 -8.39 -4.74 -1.71
C VAL A 8 -9.04 -5.68 -0.70
N GLY A 9 -8.22 -6.18 0.22
CA GLY A 9 -8.66 -7.04 1.32
C GLY A 9 -7.92 -8.36 1.41
N PRO A 10 -8.36 -9.27 2.30
CA PRO A 10 -7.65 -10.50 2.59
C PRO A 10 -7.63 -11.43 1.37
N VAL A 11 -6.50 -12.10 1.20
CA VAL A 11 -6.23 -13.09 0.16
C VAL A 11 -6.10 -14.45 0.84
N LYS A 12 -6.89 -15.42 0.41
CA LYS A 12 -6.87 -16.76 0.99
C LYS A 12 -5.90 -17.67 0.27
N ASN A 13 -5.90 -17.62 -1.05
CA ASN A 13 -5.05 -18.45 -1.90
C ASN A 13 -4.22 -17.56 -2.82
N VAL A 14 -3.03 -18.03 -3.17
CA VAL A 14 -2.12 -17.33 -4.09
C VAL A 14 -2.73 -17.20 -5.48
N SER A 15 -3.59 -18.14 -5.88
CA SER A 15 -4.35 -18.09 -7.15
C SER A 15 -5.32 -16.92 -7.27
N ASP A 16 -5.68 -16.26 -6.16
CA ASP A 16 -6.53 -15.06 -6.18
C ASP A 16 -5.76 -13.78 -6.55
N LEU A 17 -4.41 -13.83 -6.56
CA LEU A 17 -3.55 -12.71 -6.92
C LEU A 17 -3.46 -12.52 -8.43
N LYS A 18 -3.22 -11.28 -8.84
CA LYS A 18 -3.00 -10.88 -10.23
C LYS A 18 -1.68 -10.13 -10.37
N GLU A 19 -1.10 -10.17 -11.56
CA GLU A 19 0.03 -9.31 -11.89
C GLU A 19 -0.31 -7.84 -11.62
N SER A 20 0.68 -7.10 -11.12
CA SER A 20 0.56 -5.72 -10.64
C SER A 20 -0.27 -5.52 -9.36
N ASP A 21 -0.81 -6.59 -8.75
CA ASP A 21 -1.40 -6.46 -7.41
C ASP A 21 -0.33 -6.02 -6.41
N ARG A 22 -0.71 -5.12 -5.50
CA ARG A 22 0.11 -4.72 -4.36
C ARG A 22 -0.36 -5.46 -3.13
N ILE A 23 0.57 -6.05 -2.39
CA ILE A 23 0.24 -6.91 -1.25
C ILE A 23 1.04 -6.58 0.00
N LEU A 24 0.44 -6.87 1.15
CA LEU A 24 1.10 -6.94 2.44
C LEU A 24 0.82 -8.30 3.09
N PHE A 25 1.72 -8.70 3.97
CA PHE A 25 1.55 -9.84 4.86
C PHE A 25 2.37 -9.60 6.13
N GLY A 26 1.91 -10.13 7.26
CA GLY A 26 2.48 -9.91 8.59
C GLY A 26 2.62 -8.42 8.90
N ASP A 27 3.70 -8.08 9.59
CA ASP A 27 4.01 -6.71 10.04
C ASP A 27 4.76 -5.86 9.00
N ARG A 28 4.70 -6.24 7.72
CA ARG A 28 5.38 -5.46 6.67
C ARG A 28 4.75 -4.07 6.57
N ALA A 29 5.60 -3.04 6.60
CA ALA A 29 5.17 -1.65 6.41
C ALA A 29 5.10 -1.26 4.92
N THR A 30 5.85 -1.92 4.04
CA THR A 30 5.91 -1.55 2.62
C THR A 30 5.39 -2.66 1.73
N PRO A 31 4.41 -2.37 0.83
CA PRO A 31 3.84 -3.36 -0.07
C PRO A 31 4.86 -3.98 -1.00
N LEU A 32 4.62 -5.25 -1.35
CA LEU A 32 5.28 -5.93 -2.46
C LEU A 32 4.38 -5.86 -3.69
N GLU A 33 4.98 -5.92 -4.86
CA GLU A 33 4.28 -5.98 -6.15
C GLU A 33 4.34 -7.41 -6.71
N VAL A 34 3.21 -7.91 -7.19
CA VAL A 34 3.13 -9.21 -7.86
C VAL A 34 3.63 -9.07 -9.29
N GLU A 35 4.74 -9.71 -9.62
CA GLU A 35 5.36 -9.66 -10.96
C GLU A 35 4.85 -10.77 -11.88
N GLU A 36 4.67 -11.98 -11.35
CA GLU A 36 4.23 -13.15 -12.14
C GLU A 36 3.30 -14.01 -11.28
N THR A 37 2.25 -14.57 -11.90
CA THR A 37 1.32 -15.50 -11.25
C THR A 37 1.25 -16.83 -12.00
N LYS A 38 1.14 -17.92 -11.24
CA LYS A 38 0.90 -19.29 -11.69
C LYS A 38 -0.26 -19.86 -10.88
N GLU A 39 -0.63 -21.11 -11.16
CA GLU A 39 -1.80 -21.75 -10.54
C GLU A 39 -1.74 -21.78 -9.01
N ASP A 40 -0.57 -22.04 -8.44
CA ASP A 40 -0.33 -22.19 -6.99
C ASP A 40 0.85 -21.34 -6.48
N GLU A 41 1.45 -20.51 -7.35
CA GLU A 41 2.63 -19.71 -7.03
C GLU A 41 2.51 -18.28 -7.56
N ALA A 42 3.11 -17.32 -6.85
CA ALA A 42 3.27 -15.96 -7.31
C ALA A 42 4.67 -15.44 -6.96
N VAL A 43 5.32 -14.81 -7.93
CA VAL A 43 6.58 -14.10 -7.70
C VAL A 43 6.26 -12.67 -7.33
N VAL A 44 6.79 -12.23 -6.18
CA VAL A 44 6.54 -10.90 -5.66
C VAL A 44 7.85 -10.17 -5.38
N LYS A 45 7.85 -8.86 -5.60
CA LYS A 45 9.04 -8.03 -5.53
C LYS A 45 8.87 -6.87 -4.58
N GLY A 46 9.89 -6.64 -3.78
CA GLY A 46 9.96 -5.52 -2.86
C GLY A 46 10.45 -4.24 -3.53
N PRO A 47 10.18 -3.09 -2.89
CA PRO A 47 10.57 -1.77 -3.39
C PRO A 47 12.08 -1.62 -3.62
N ASN A 48 12.90 -2.40 -2.89
CA ASN A 48 14.36 -2.41 -3.01
C ASN A 48 14.89 -3.54 -3.91
N GLY A 49 14.03 -4.17 -4.72
CA GLY A 49 14.40 -5.23 -5.67
C GLY A 49 14.56 -6.63 -5.07
N GLY A 50 14.14 -6.85 -3.83
CA GLY A 50 14.13 -8.19 -3.23
C GLY A 50 12.98 -9.04 -3.77
N GLU A 51 13.26 -10.23 -4.27
CA GLU A 51 12.26 -11.14 -4.82
C GLU A 51 11.91 -12.27 -3.84
N TYR A 52 10.63 -12.62 -3.81
CA TYR A 52 10.05 -13.68 -2.98
C TYR A 52 9.10 -14.53 -3.82
N LEU A 53 8.95 -15.79 -3.43
CA LEU A 53 7.97 -16.72 -3.97
C LEU A 53 6.88 -16.93 -2.92
N LEU A 54 5.65 -16.55 -3.25
CA LEU A 54 4.46 -16.97 -2.54
C LEU A 54 3.93 -18.25 -3.16
N TYR A 55 3.46 -19.19 -2.34
CA TYR A 55 2.83 -20.40 -2.83
C TYR A 55 1.87 -21.00 -1.81
N ASP A 56 0.86 -21.72 -2.31
CA ASP A 56 -0.05 -22.51 -1.49
C ASP A 56 0.52 -23.92 -1.25
N GLU A 57 0.22 -24.50 -0.10
CA GLU A 57 0.60 -25.87 0.26
C GLU A 57 -0.62 -26.54 0.93
N GLU A 58 -0.96 -27.77 0.54
CA GLU A 58 -2.23 -28.42 0.89
C GLU A 58 -2.47 -28.51 2.41
N ASP A 59 -1.41 -28.74 3.18
CA ASP A 59 -1.46 -28.86 4.64
C ASP A 59 -1.32 -27.51 5.37
N ALA A 60 -0.98 -26.42 4.65
CA ALA A 60 -0.76 -25.12 5.25
C ALA A 60 -2.07 -24.32 5.35
N LYS A 61 -2.31 -23.72 6.53
CA LYS A 61 -3.48 -22.86 6.76
C LYS A 61 -3.34 -21.45 6.16
N HIS A 62 -2.11 -21.08 5.80
CA HIS A 62 -1.75 -19.77 5.27
C HIS A 62 -0.81 -19.99 4.08
N PRO A 63 -0.87 -19.12 3.05
CA PRO A 63 0.14 -19.09 2.01
C PRO A 63 1.54 -19.00 2.61
N LEU A 64 2.50 -19.63 1.95
CA LEU A 64 3.89 -19.65 2.36
C LEU A 64 4.69 -18.64 1.53
N VAL A 65 5.71 -18.05 2.15
CA VAL A 65 6.66 -17.17 1.49
C VAL A 65 8.08 -17.70 1.65
N ALA A 66 8.83 -17.73 0.56
CA ALA A 66 10.22 -18.15 0.55
C ALA A 66 11.05 -17.32 -0.42
N LYS A 67 12.38 -17.45 -0.35
CA LYS A 67 13.25 -16.99 -1.43
C LYS A 67 13.02 -17.88 -2.66
N PRO A 68 13.02 -17.33 -3.89
CA PRO A 68 12.92 -18.14 -5.10
C PRO A 68 13.93 -19.30 -5.12
N GLY A 69 13.43 -20.50 -5.40
CA GLY A 69 14.23 -21.74 -5.42
C GLY A 69 14.60 -22.33 -4.05
N ASN A 70 14.14 -21.75 -2.93
CA ASN A 70 14.49 -22.22 -1.59
C ASN A 70 13.29 -22.36 -0.64
N LYS A 71 12.32 -23.21 -1.02
CA LYS A 71 11.11 -23.52 -0.22
C LYS A 71 11.40 -24.16 1.15
N ARG A 72 12.61 -24.69 1.39
CA ARG A 72 12.98 -25.33 2.68
C ARG A 72 12.99 -24.38 3.86
N TYR A 73 13.13 -23.08 3.61
CA TYR A 73 13.12 -22.03 4.65
C TYR A 73 11.91 -21.11 4.47
N ALA A 74 10.78 -21.69 4.04
CA ALA A 74 9.55 -20.95 3.93
C ALA A 74 9.03 -20.53 5.32
N SER A 75 8.41 -19.35 5.34
CA SER A 75 7.67 -18.81 6.47
C SER A 75 6.21 -18.62 6.07
N TYR A 76 5.33 -18.43 7.05
CA TYR A 76 3.94 -18.07 6.76
C TYR A 76 3.86 -16.62 6.25
N ALA A 77 3.13 -16.42 5.15
CA ALA A 77 2.63 -15.12 4.75
C ALA A 77 1.31 -14.86 5.52
N GLU A 78 1.43 -14.68 6.83
CA GLU A 78 0.27 -14.43 7.70
C GLU A 78 -0.46 -13.16 7.27
N ASP A 79 -1.79 -13.15 7.37
CA ASP A 79 -2.61 -11.99 7.00
C ASP A 79 -2.28 -11.41 5.61
N LEU A 80 -2.08 -12.30 4.62
CA LEU A 80 -1.89 -11.91 3.24
C LEU A 80 -3.10 -11.11 2.75
N ARG A 81 -2.86 -9.89 2.25
CA ARG A 81 -3.91 -8.97 1.82
C ARG A 81 -3.45 -8.11 0.66
N ARG A 82 -4.39 -7.80 -0.24
CA ARG A 82 -4.22 -6.81 -1.31
C ARG A 82 -4.46 -5.42 -0.78
N VAL A 83 -3.60 -4.50 -1.17
CA VAL A 83 -3.63 -3.10 -0.78
C VAL A 83 -3.76 -2.23 -2.02
N GLY A 84 -4.28 -1.02 -1.82
CA GLY A 84 -4.43 -0.08 -2.90
C GLY A 84 -3.13 0.67 -3.20
N GLU A 85 -3.30 1.79 -3.88
CA GLU A 85 -2.25 2.76 -4.12
C GLU A 85 -2.78 4.18 -3.91
N TRP A 86 -1.88 5.07 -3.51
CA TRP A 86 -2.17 6.49 -3.48
C TRP A 86 -1.91 7.11 -4.84
N VAL A 87 -2.97 7.65 -5.46
CA VAL A 87 -2.89 8.28 -6.78
C VAL A 87 -3.12 9.78 -6.64
N LYS A 88 -2.20 10.57 -7.20
CA LYS A 88 -2.36 12.02 -7.32
C LYS A 88 -3.45 12.30 -8.37
N LYS A 89 -4.60 12.82 -7.94
CA LYS A 89 -5.76 13.14 -8.81
C LYS A 89 -5.70 14.56 -9.35
N ASP A 90 -5.08 15.46 -8.59
CA ASP A 90 -4.85 16.85 -8.92
C ASP A 90 -3.54 17.32 -8.26
N ASP A 91 -3.06 18.51 -8.59
CA ASP A 91 -1.78 19.07 -8.09
C ASP A 91 -1.64 19.02 -6.56
N LYS A 92 -2.78 18.97 -5.85
CA LYS A 92 -2.86 19.07 -4.39
C LYS A 92 -3.72 17.99 -3.74
N ILE A 93 -4.16 16.98 -4.48
CA ILE A 93 -5.13 15.98 -4.00
C ILE A 93 -4.63 14.58 -4.34
N TRP A 94 -4.57 13.74 -3.31
CA TRP A 94 -4.26 12.31 -3.40
C TRP A 94 -5.45 11.51 -2.91
N ARG A 95 -5.75 10.43 -3.62
CA ARG A 95 -6.82 9.51 -3.27
C ARG A 95 -6.29 8.09 -3.30
N HIS A 96 -6.60 7.33 -2.26
CA HIS A 96 -6.29 5.92 -2.22
C HIS A 96 -7.25 5.16 -3.15
N THR A 97 -6.76 4.18 -3.90
CA THR A 97 -7.59 3.42 -4.85
C THR A 97 -8.39 2.31 -4.16
N GLY A 98 -7.86 1.76 -3.06
CA GLY A 98 -8.51 0.69 -2.30
C GLY A 98 -9.57 1.20 -1.31
N THR A 99 -9.40 2.43 -0.82
CA THR A 99 -10.28 3.03 0.19
C THR A 99 -10.85 4.35 -0.33
N ASP A 100 -11.80 4.93 0.41
CA ASP A 100 -12.31 6.27 0.10
C ASP A 100 -11.46 7.37 0.78
N ALA A 101 -10.23 7.03 1.20
CA ALA A 101 -9.29 7.92 1.85
C ALA A 101 -8.77 8.99 0.87
N VAL A 102 -8.76 10.24 1.33
CA VAL A 102 -8.29 11.39 0.56
C VAL A 102 -7.40 12.27 1.44
N ILE A 103 -6.29 12.71 0.87
CA ILE A 103 -5.42 13.74 1.45
C ILE A 103 -5.36 14.91 0.47
N SER A 104 -5.53 16.13 0.99
CA SER A 104 -5.45 17.34 0.19
C SER A 104 -4.65 18.44 0.88
N LEU A 105 -3.99 19.28 0.09
CA LEU A 105 -3.27 20.46 0.55
C LEU A 105 -4.10 21.72 0.33
N VAL A 106 -4.30 22.48 1.41
CA VAL A 106 -5.08 23.72 1.40
C VAL A 106 -4.28 24.84 2.06
N GLU A 107 -4.17 25.97 1.36
CA GLU A 107 -3.61 27.20 1.92
C GLU A 107 -4.65 27.90 2.80
N ASN A 108 -4.25 28.30 4.00
CA ASN A 108 -5.10 29.02 4.94
C ASN A 108 -5.05 30.54 4.71
N GLU A 109 -5.90 31.29 5.43
CA GLU A 109 -5.97 32.75 5.32
C GLU A 109 -4.66 33.48 5.65
N ALA A 110 -3.77 32.83 6.39
CA ALA A 110 -2.45 33.36 6.75
C ALA A 110 -1.34 33.00 5.75
N GLY A 111 -1.67 32.31 4.65
CA GLY A 111 -0.72 31.91 3.60
C GLY A 111 0.11 30.66 3.93
N PHE A 112 -0.28 29.88 4.93
CA PHE A 112 0.37 28.61 5.27
C PHE A 112 -0.39 27.41 4.70
N TRP A 113 0.35 26.37 4.36
CA TRP A 113 -0.20 25.14 3.76
C TRP A 113 -0.55 24.11 4.83
N THR A 114 -1.76 23.57 4.77
CA THR A 114 -2.26 22.56 5.72
C THR A 114 -2.70 21.31 5.00
N LEU A 115 -2.57 20.16 5.66
CA LEU A 115 -3.09 18.88 5.17
C LEU A 115 -4.51 18.73 5.69
N LYS A 116 -5.45 18.40 4.81
CA LYS A 116 -6.79 17.95 5.16
C LYS A 116 -6.97 16.51 4.74
N THR A 117 -7.43 15.69 5.67
CA THR A 117 -7.71 14.28 5.44
C THR A 117 -9.23 14.05 5.45
N GLN A 118 -9.68 13.09 4.66
CA GLN A 118 -11.06 12.62 4.67
C GLN A 118 -11.07 11.11 4.62
N ARG A 119 -11.85 10.47 5.51
CA ARG A 119 -11.92 8.99 5.62
C ARG A 119 -10.53 8.34 5.72
N PHE A 120 -9.61 9.08 6.33
CA PHE A 120 -8.22 8.74 6.56
C PHE A 120 -7.91 9.35 7.91
N ASP A 121 -7.96 8.51 8.94
CA ASP A 121 -7.80 8.93 10.32
C ASP A 121 -6.42 8.53 10.80
N GLU A 122 -5.44 9.35 10.43
CA GLU A 122 -4.16 9.34 11.08
C GLU A 122 -4.05 10.53 12.01
N ASN A 123 -3.49 10.29 13.20
CA ASN A 123 -2.95 11.33 14.06
C ASN A 123 -1.70 11.92 13.39
N LEU A 124 -1.92 12.64 12.30
CA LEU A 124 -0.87 13.27 11.52
C LEU A 124 -0.23 14.35 12.38
N ASP A 125 1.06 14.16 12.70
CA ASP A 125 1.86 15.22 13.29
C ASP A 125 2.11 16.31 12.25
N VAL A 126 1.23 17.32 12.26
CA VAL A 126 1.26 18.51 11.40
C VAL A 126 1.41 19.77 12.25
N PRO A 127 2.17 20.78 11.79
CA PRO A 127 2.30 22.03 12.52
C PRO A 127 0.94 22.70 12.72
N LYS A 128 0.72 23.26 13.92
CA LYS A 128 -0.55 23.92 14.31
C LYS A 128 -1.04 24.96 13.28
N TYR A 129 -0.13 25.70 12.66
CA TYR A 129 -0.43 26.74 11.68
C TYR A 129 -0.23 26.30 10.23
N GLY A 130 0.23 25.06 9.99
CA GLY A 130 0.63 24.57 8.69
C GLY A 130 2.10 24.82 8.35
N PHE A 131 2.46 24.50 7.11
CA PHE A 131 3.79 24.60 6.54
C PHE A 131 3.98 25.96 5.84
N SER A 132 5.20 26.49 5.91
CA SER A 132 5.56 27.79 5.32
C SER A 132 5.58 27.81 3.79
N SER A 133 5.59 26.65 3.15
CA SER A 133 5.62 26.51 1.69
C SER A 133 4.90 25.23 1.26
N PHE A 134 4.42 25.24 0.02
CA PHE A 134 3.77 24.09 -0.60
C PHE A 134 4.69 22.87 -0.62
N GLU A 135 5.95 23.04 -1.02
CA GLU A 135 6.95 21.96 -1.10
C GLU A 135 7.10 21.19 0.23
N LYS A 136 7.19 21.90 1.36
CA LYS A 136 7.29 21.26 2.68
C LYS A 136 6.03 20.48 3.05
N ALA A 137 4.87 20.99 2.64
CA ALA A 137 3.61 20.32 2.87
C ALA A 137 3.48 19.07 1.99
N GLU A 138 3.92 19.15 0.73
CA GLU A 138 3.96 18.02 -0.21
C GLU A 138 4.94 16.94 0.27
N ASP A 139 6.13 17.32 0.76
CA ASP A 139 7.07 16.38 1.37
C ASP A 139 6.45 15.62 2.55
N LYS A 140 5.66 16.31 3.39
CA LYS A 140 4.93 15.66 4.49
C LYS A 140 3.88 14.71 3.95
N VAL A 141 3.12 15.11 2.92
CA VAL A 141 2.14 14.22 2.27
C VAL A 141 2.84 12.96 1.77
N GLN A 142 3.94 13.08 1.02
CA GLN A 142 4.65 11.90 0.50
C GLN A 142 5.09 10.92 1.60
N LYS A 143 5.53 11.43 2.76
CA LYS A 143 5.84 10.57 3.91
C LYS A 143 4.60 9.80 4.39
N VAL A 144 3.49 10.51 4.56
CA VAL A 144 2.21 9.90 4.96
C VAL A 144 1.76 8.83 3.96
N LEU A 145 1.79 9.11 2.65
CA LEU A 145 1.37 8.13 1.65
C LEU A 145 2.23 6.85 1.68
N ASN A 146 3.51 6.96 2.04
CA ASN A 146 4.43 5.82 2.16
C ASN A 146 4.25 5.05 3.47
N ASP A 147 3.95 5.75 4.56
CA ASP A 147 3.74 5.16 5.89
C ASP A 147 2.36 4.48 6.01
N SER A 148 1.41 4.88 5.17
CA SER A 148 0.00 4.44 5.23
C SER A 148 -0.48 3.84 3.89
N PRO A 149 0.13 2.73 3.42
CA PRO A 149 -0.17 2.14 2.12
C PRO A 149 -1.55 1.50 2.01
N GLU A 150 -2.26 1.33 3.12
CA GLU A 150 -3.61 0.75 3.16
C GLU A 150 -4.72 1.81 3.13
N GLY A 151 -4.35 3.09 3.16
CA GLY A 151 -5.29 4.21 3.23
C GLY A 151 -5.93 4.32 4.60
#